data_AF-A0A1G5KZ97-F1
#
_entry.id   AF-A0A1G5KZ97-F1
#
_cell.length_a   1.000
_cell.length_b   1.000
_cell.length_c   1.000
_cell.angle_alpha   90.00
_cell.angle_beta   90.00
_cell.angle_gamma   90.00
#
_symmetry.space_group_name_H-M   'P 1'
#
loop_
_entity.id
_entity.type
_entity.pdbx_description
1 polymer ?
#
loop_
_entity_poly.entity_id
_entity_poly.type
_entity_poly.pdbx_seq_one_letter_code
_entity_poly.pdbx_strand_id
1 'polypeptide(L)'
;MQNKGPSPRTLDLFEVTLTIPTPSSEPVPARPSALASLSDAQLAQQLNQLVEEVEHRLKNGQGRRPELEAAAAQTRAFLDRLTPRRTSQAKPPRSAKSSSPLQEGQRKAVRAALLAGVAPNQVAKHFGLSLASVRKVLEEAV
;
A
#
# COMPACT_ATOMS: atom_id res chain seq x y z
N MET A 1 58.52 -75.77 30.85
CA MET A 1 57.49 -75.37 29.88
C MET A 1 56.17 -75.25 30.64
N GLN A 2 55.70 -74.02 30.90
CA GLN A 2 54.41 -73.75 31.54
C GLN A 2 53.82 -72.49 30.89
N ASN A 3 52.68 -72.68 30.24
CA ASN A 3 52.07 -71.72 29.34
C ASN A 3 51.34 -70.63 30.14
N LYS A 4 51.67 -69.36 29.83
CA LYS A 4 51.02 -68.17 30.38
C LYS A 4 49.80 -67.86 29.50
N GLY A 5 48.63 -68.36 29.89
CA GLY A 5 47.36 -67.98 29.26
C GLY A 5 46.86 -66.65 29.84
N PRO A 6 46.47 -65.65 29.02
CA PRO A 6 45.84 -64.44 29.54
C PRO A 6 44.39 -64.75 29.94
N SER A 7 44.06 -64.35 31.18
CA SER A 7 42.70 -64.37 31.75
C SER A 7 41.74 -63.52 30.90
N PRO A 8 40.49 -63.94 30.66
CA PRO A 8 39.51 -63.15 29.93
C PRO A 8 39.08 -61.98 30.81
N ARG A 9 39.64 -60.79 30.54
CA ARG A 9 39.12 -59.55 31.11
C ARG A 9 37.73 -59.32 30.54
N THR A 10 36.73 -59.44 31.40
CA THR A 10 35.40 -58.87 31.23
C THR A 10 35.54 -57.43 30.74
N LEU A 11 35.04 -57.17 29.53
CA LEU A 11 34.89 -55.82 29.02
C LEU A 11 33.92 -55.09 29.96
N ASP A 12 34.46 -54.12 30.68
CA ASP A 12 33.70 -53.25 31.57
C ASP A 12 32.73 -52.42 30.72
N LEU A 13 31.44 -52.70 30.85
CA LEU A 13 30.35 -52.07 30.09
C LEU A 13 30.13 -50.60 30.46
N PHE A 14 30.93 -50.04 31.39
CA PHE A 14 30.79 -48.68 31.88
C PHE A 14 31.88 -47.71 31.39
N GLU A 15 32.85 -48.16 30.59
CA GLU A 15 33.84 -47.29 29.93
C GLU A 15 33.41 -46.81 28.53
N VAL A 16 32.11 -46.88 28.23
CA VAL A 16 31.53 -46.03 27.19
C VAL A 16 30.97 -44.81 27.88
N THR A 17 31.86 -43.89 28.27
CA THR A 17 31.50 -42.48 28.31
C THR A 17 31.21 -42.06 26.88
N LEU A 18 30.01 -42.38 26.43
CA LEU A 18 29.30 -41.61 25.43
C LEU A 18 29.31 -40.19 26.01
N THR A 19 30.30 -39.41 25.57
CA THR A 19 30.20 -37.96 25.54
C THR A 19 29.00 -37.68 24.65
N ILE A 20 27.81 -37.79 25.24
CA ILE A 20 26.60 -37.23 24.67
C ILE A 20 26.94 -35.75 24.62
N PRO A 21 27.06 -35.13 23.42
CA PRO A 21 27.14 -33.70 23.38
C PRO A 21 25.82 -33.23 23.96
N THR A 22 25.85 -32.75 25.21
CA THR A 22 24.78 -31.95 25.77
C THR A 22 24.51 -30.88 24.72
N PRO A 23 23.35 -30.87 24.04
CA PRO A 23 23.05 -29.73 23.20
C PRO A 23 23.00 -28.56 24.17
N SER A 24 24.00 -27.68 24.08
CA SER A 24 24.00 -26.41 24.77
C SER A 24 22.69 -25.74 24.40
N SER A 25 21.71 -25.80 25.32
CA SER A 25 20.57 -24.90 25.30
C SER A 25 21.06 -23.55 25.81
N GLU A 26 22.06 -23.00 25.13
CA GLU A 26 22.19 -21.56 25.07
C GLU A 26 20.91 -21.07 24.40
N PRO A 27 20.15 -20.17 25.04
CA PRO A 27 19.11 -19.46 24.33
C PRO A 27 19.81 -18.72 23.20
N VAL A 28 19.70 -19.26 21.98
CA VAL A 28 20.13 -18.56 20.77
C VAL A 28 19.45 -17.20 20.85
N PRO A 29 20.19 -16.08 20.92
CA PRO A 29 19.56 -14.78 20.94
C PRO A 29 18.66 -14.72 19.72
N ALA A 30 17.35 -14.66 19.95
CA ALA A 30 16.36 -14.63 18.91
C ALA A 30 16.74 -13.49 17.98
N ARG A 31 17.23 -13.82 16.79
CA ARG A 31 17.64 -12.82 15.80
C ARG A 31 16.46 -11.86 15.68
N PRO A 32 16.67 -10.53 15.80
CA PRO A 32 15.58 -9.59 15.65
C PRO A 32 14.90 -9.90 14.32
N SER A 33 13.60 -10.20 14.38
CA SER A 33 12.83 -10.52 13.17
C SER A 33 13.09 -9.40 12.17
N ALA A 34 13.35 -9.73 10.90
CA ALA A 34 13.61 -8.69 9.90
C ALA A 34 12.51 -7.62 9.89
N LEU A 35 11.27 -8.02 10.20
CA LEU A 35 10.11 -7.14 10.39
C LEU A 35 10.23 -6.18 11.59
N ALA A 36 10.87 -6.62 12.68
CA ALA A 36 11.11 -5.81 13.87
C ALA A 36 12.15 -4.69 13.63
N SER A 37 12.95 -4.81 12.57
CA SER A 37 13.88 -3.75 12.15
C SER A 37 13.24 -2.72 11.20
N LEU A 38 12.02 -2.97 10.73
CA LEU A 38 11.33 -2.08 9.81
C LEU A 38 10.64 -0.94 10.55
N SER A 39 10.72 0.25 9.98
CA SER A 39 9.86 1.36 10.38
C SER A 39 8.39 1.08 10.02
N ASP A 40 7.45 1.71 10.74
CA ASP A 40 6.01 1.62 10.45
C ASP A 40 5.68 1.99 8.99
N ALA A 41 6.41 2.95 8.43
CA ALA A 41 6.26 3.35 7.03
C ALA A 41 6.68 2.23 6.04
N GLN A 42 7.76 1.52 6.34
CA GLN A 42 8.21 0.39 5.53
C GLN A 42 7.27 -0.81 5.67
N LEU A 43 6.77 -1.08 6.88
CA LEU A 43 5.74 -2.10 7.11
C LEU A 43 4.47 -1.81 6.32
N ALA A 44 3.97 -0.57 6.37
CA ALA A 44 2.80 -0.16 5.62
C ALA A 44 3.02 -0.29 4.10
N GLN A 45 4.22 0.04 3.60
CA GLN A 45 4.57 -0.12 2.18
C GLN A 45 4.59 -1.59 1.76
N GLN A 46 5.15 -2.48 2.58
CA GLN A 46 5.15 -3.92 2.30
C GLN A 46 3.73 -4.51 2.33
N LEU A 47 2.90 -4.09 3.28
CA LEU A 47 1.49 -4.47 3.32
C LEU A 47 0.75 -4.03 2.05
N ASN A 48 1.01 -2.82 1.55
CA ASN A 48 0.41 -2.36 0.31
C ASN A 48 0.83 -3.21 -0.90
N GLN A 49 2.11 -3.55 -1.02
CA GLN A 49 2.62 -4.43 -2.10
C GLN A 49 1.98 -5.82 -2.05
N LEU A 50 1.79 -6.37 -0.85
CA LEU A 50 1.14 -7.67 -0.68
C LEU A 50 -0.32 -7.64 -1.16
N VAL A 51 -1.06 -6.59 -0.79
CA VAL A 51 -2.46 -6.42 -1.21
C VAL A 51 -2.57 -6.27 -2.74
N GLU A 52 -1.67 -5.47 -3.35
CA GLU A 52 -1.61 -5.32 -4.81
C GLU A 52 -1.35 -6.66 -5.52
N GLU A 53 -0.43 -7.48 -4.99
CA GLU A 53 -0.14 -8.81 -5.55
C GLU A 53 -1.32 -9.77 -5.38
N VAL A 54 -2.04 -9.72 -4.24
CA VAL A 54 -3.26 -10.51 -4.03
C VAL A 54 -4.35 -10.13 -5.03
N GLU A 55 -4.60 -8.83 -5.23
CA GLU A 55 -5.54 -8.36 -6.25
C GLU A 55 -5.11 -8.77 -7.66
N HIS A 56 -3.83 -8.68 -7.96
CA HIS A 56 -3.28 -9.08 -9.26
C HIS A 56 -3.53 -10.57 -9.54
N ARG A 57 -3.31 -11.44 -8.54
CA ARG A 57 -3.59 -12.88 -8.65
C ARG A 57 -5.07 -13.22 -8.78
N LEU A 58 -5.92 -12.47 -8.08
CA LEU A 58 -7.38 -12.59 -8.20
C LEU A 58 -7.84 -12.23 -9.61
N LYS A 59 -7.32 -11.14 -10.19
CA LYS A 59 -7.61 -10.71 -11.57
C LYS A 59 -7.11 -11.72 -12.61
N ASN A 60 -5.95 -12.33 -12.37
CA ASN A 60 -5.30 -13.26 -13.30
C ASN A 60 -5.81 -14.71 -13.22
N GLY A 61 -6.87 -14.97 -12.43
CA GLY A 61 -7.64 -16.20 -12.58
C GLY A 61 -7.27 -17.37 -11.66
N GLN A 62 -6.66 -17.12 -10.49
CA GLN A 62 -6.48 -18.16 -9.45
C GLN A 62 -7.77 -18.61 -8.72
N GLY A 63 -8.93 -18.40 -9.36
CA GLY A 63 -10.27 -18.73 -8.87
C GLY A 63 -10.99 -17.53 -8.25
N ARG A 64 -12.33 -17.52 -8.36
CA ARG A 64 -13.18 -16.53 -7.69
C ARG A 64 -13.18 -16.82 -6.19
N ARG A 65 -12.56 -15.93 -5.42
CA ARG A 65 -12.52 -16.00 -3.96
C ARG A 65 -13.14 -14.70 -3.42
N PRO A 66 -14.47 -14.60 -3.37
CA PRO A 66 -15.16 -13.36 -3.02
C PRO A 66 -14.80 -12.84 -1.62
N GLU A 67 -14.53 -13.74 -0.68
CA GLU A 67 -14.05 -13.39 0.66
C GLU A 67 -12.65 -12.75 0.62
N LEU A 68 -11.75 -13.28 -0.22
CA LEU A 68 -10.40 -12.74 -0.39
C LEU A 68 -10.43 -11.40 -1.13
N GLU A 69 -11.33 -11.25 -2.11
CA GLU A 69 -11.58 -9.97 -2.79
C GLU A 69 -12.10 -8.91 -1.82
N ALA A 70 -13.09 -9.27 -0.99
CA ALA A 70 -13.64 -8.37 0.02
C ALA A 70 -12.59 -7.97 1.06
N ALA A 71 -11.78 -8.93 1.53
CA ALA A 71 -10.68 -8.67 2.45
C ALA A 71 -9.63 -7.74 1.83
N ALA A 72 -9.18 -8.01 0.60
CA ALA A 72 -8.22 -7.18 -0.10
C ALA A 72 -8.73 -5.75 -0.30
N ALA A 73 -9.99 -5.58 -0.71
CA ALA A 73 -10.62 -4.27 -0.88
C ALA A 73 -10.71 -3.49 0.43
N GLN A 74 -11.08 -4.14 1.53
CA GLN A 74 -11.13 -3.52 2.85
C GLN A 74 -9.75 -3.12 3.34
N THR A 75 -8.76 -4.03 3.25
CA THR A 75 -7.38 -3.75 3.66
C THR A 75 -6.80 -2.60 2.87
N ARG A 76 -7.06 -2.52 1.56
CA ARG A 76 -6.65 -1.38 0.73
C ARG A 76 -7.24 -0.06 1.22
N ALA A 77 -8.55 -0.03 1.49
CA ALA A 77 -9.22 1.16 2.01
C ALA A 77 -8.68 1.60 3.38
N PHE A 78 -8.25 0.66 4.22
CA PHE A 78 -7.58 0.98 5.50
C PHE A 78 -6.15 1.48 5.28
N LEU A 79 -5.37 0.81 4.42
CA LEU A 79 -4.01 1.23 4.12
C LEU A 79 -3.98 2.62 3.51
N ASP A 80 -4.87 2.96 2.59
CA ASP A 80 -4.99 4.31 1.99
C ASP A 80 -5.21 5.42 3.04
N ARG A 81 -5.78 5.09 4.21
CA ARG A 81 -5.95 6.02 5.34
C ARG A 81 -4.72 6.11 6.24
N LEU A 82 -3.92 5.04 6.29
CA LEU A 82 -2.79 4.87 7.21
C LEU A 82 -1.46 5.29 6.58
N THR A 83 -1.26 5.04 5.28
CA THR A 83 -0.12 5.61 4.59
C THR A 83 -0.37 7.11 4.46
N PRO A 84 0.51 7.98 5.00
CA PRO A 84 0.48 9.38 4.65
C PRO A 84 0.63 9.42 3.13
N ARG A 85 -0.48 9.71 2.44
CA ARG A 85 -0.55 9.86 0.99
C ARG A 85 0.67 10.65 0.62
N ARG A 86 1.68 9.99 0.02
CA ARG A 86 2.84 10.71 -0.50
C ARG A 86 2.22 11.70 -1.47
N THR A 87 2.14 12.95 -1.04
CA THR A 87 1.84 14.12 -1.86
C THR A 87 3.06 14.39 -2.74
N SER A 88 3.52 13.34 -3.39
CA SER A 88 4.41 13.30 -4.53
C SER A 88 3.54 12.96 -5.75
N GLN A 89 2.36 13.54 -5.83
CA GLN A 89 1.94 14.08 -7.10
C GLN A 89 2.19 15.57 -7.00
N ALA A 90 3.33 15.92 -7.60
CA ALA A 90 3.68 17.22 -8.12
C ALA A 90 2.54 18.21 -7.99
N LYS A 91 2.78 19.27 -7.22
CA LYS A 91 2.20 20.59 -7.47
C LYS A 91 2.13 20.73 -9.00
N PRO A 92 0.94 20.63 -9.63
CA PRO A 92 0.90 20.81 -11.06
C PRO A 92 1.40 22.23 -11.29
N PRO A 93 2.41 22.44 -12.16
CA PRO A 93 2.74 23.80 -12.56
C PRO A 93 1.43 24.40 -13.02
N ARG A 94 1.14 25.62 -12.55
CA ARG A 94 -0.01 26.42 -13.00
C ARG A 94 -0.11 26.28 -14.52
N SER A 95 -1.01 25.42 -14.97
CA SER A 95 -1.17 25.03 -16.36
C SER A 95 -2.66 24.96 -16.59
N ALA A 96 -3.14 26.05 -17.16
CA ALA A 96 -4.33 26.20 -17.98
C ALA A 96 -5.38 25.07 -17.91
N LYS A 97 -6.53 25.42 -17.32
CA LYS A 97 -7.82 25.42 -18.03
C LYS A 97 -8.04 24.27 -19.01
N SER A 98 -8.63 23.17 -18.54
CA SER A 98 -9.75 22.55 -19.24
C SER A 98 -10.57 21.66 -18.29
N SER A 99 -11.88 21.97 -18.27
CA SER A 99 -13.00 21.10 -17.90
C SER A 99 -12.98 20.39 -16.54
N SER A 100 -13.19 21.14 -15.45
CA SER A 100 -14.19 20.67 -14.48
C SER A 100 -15.57 21.14 -14.96
N PRO A 101 -16.62 20.30 -14.91
CA PRO A 101 -17.97 20.78 -15.15
C PRO A 101 -18.26 21.88 -14.11
N LEU A 102 -18.64 23.06 -14.59
CA LEU A 102 -18.99 24.18 -13.71
C LEU A 102 -19.98 23.70 -12.66
N GLN A 103 -19.68 23.95 -11.39
CA GLN A 103 -20.61 23.64 -10.32
C GLN A 103 -21.94 24.35 -10.58
N GLU A 104 -23.06 23.72 -10.23
CA GLU A 104 -24.39 24.24 -10.53
C GLU A 104 -24.60 25.68 -10.01
N GLY A 105 -24.08 25.98 -8.82
CA GLY A 105 -24.09 27.34 -8.26
C GLY A 105 -23.29 28.35 -9.11
N GLN A 106 -22.14 27.95 -9.64
CA GLN A 106 -21.32 28.80 -10.51
C GLN A 106 -22.02 29.06 -11.86
N ARG A 107 -22.71 28.05 -12.42
CA ARG A 107 -23.51 28.24 -13.65
C ARG A 107 -24.62 29.26 -13.43
N LYS A 108 -25.36 29.15 -12.33
CA LYS A 108 -26.42 30.11 -11.98
C LYS A 108 -25.88 31.53 -11.79
N ALA A 109 -24.74 31.68 -11.12
CA ALA A 109 -24.10 32.99 -10.94
C ALA A 109 -23.63 33.61 -12.26
N VAL A 110 -23.02 32.81 -13.15
CA VAL A 110 -22.63 33.26 -14.50
C VAL A 110 -23.85 33.67 -15.32
N ARG A 111 -24.94 32.90 -15.28
CA ARG A 111 -26.21 33.26 -15.94
C ARG A 111 -26.78 34.57 -15.41
N ALA A 112 -26.85 34.74 -14.09
CA ALA A 112 -27.34 35.96 -13.47
C ALA A 112 -26.49 37.18 -13.87
N ALA A 113 -25.16 37.04 -13.91
CA ALA A 113 -24.26 38.11 -14.34
C ALA A 113 -24.47 38.50 -15.82
N LEU A 114 -24.68 37.52 -16.70
CA LEU A 114 -24.97 37.77 -18.11
C LEU A 114 -26.34 38.45 -18.28
N LEU A 115 -27.37 38.01 -17.54
CA LEU A 115 -28.68 38.64 -17.53
C LEU A 115 -28.65 40.07 -16.97
N ALA A 116 -27.74 40.35 -16.04
CA ALA A 116 -27.47 41.68 -15.51
C ALA A 116 -26.69 42.59 -16.49
N GLY A 117 -26.38 42.11 -17.70
CA GLY A 117 -25.69 42.89 -18.74
C GLY A 117 -24.17 42.97 -18.57
N VAL A 118 -23.58 42.16 -17.70
CA VAL A 118 -22.12 42.14 -17.51
C VAL A 118 -21.47 41.47 -18.72
N ALA A 119 -20.46 42.13 -19.29
CA ALA A 119 -19.75 41.64 -20.46
C ALA A 119 -19.13 40.24 -20.20
N PRO A 120 -19.26 39.27 -21.12
CA PRO A 120 -18.74 37.90 -20.94
C PRO A 120 -17.24 37.84 -20.61
N ASN A 121 -16.46 38.79 -21.14
CA ASN A 121 -15.04 38.94 -20.85
C ASN A 121 -14.75 39.28 -19.38
N GLN A 122 -15.60 40.10 -18.76
CA GLN A 122 -15.48 40.43 -17.34
C GLN A 122 -15.90 39.23 -16.48
N VAL A 123 -16.99 38.56 -16.82
CA VAL A 123 -17.43 37.34 -16.13
C VAL A 123 -16.33 36.26 -16.16
N ALA A 124 -15.71 36.01 -17.32
CA ALA A 124 -14.62 35.05 -17.41
C ALA A 124 -13.41 35.41 -16.52
N LYS A 125 -13.09 36.71 -16.38
CA LYS A 125 -12.01 37.18 -15.50
C LYS A 125 -12.36 37.01 -14.03
N HIS A 126 -13.55 37.44 -13.60
CA HIS A 126 -13.97 37.39 -12.20
C HIS A 126 -14.16 35.96 -11.69
N PHE A 127 -14.69 35.07 -12.52
CA PHE A 127 -14.92 33.67 -12.14
C PHE A 127 -13.73 32.75 -12.45
N GLY A 128 -12.65 33.27 -13.04
CA GLY A 128 -11.47 32.48 -13.42
C GLY A 128 -11.75 31.45 -14.52
N LEU A 129 -12.83 31.61 -15.28
CA LEU A 129 -13.29 30.66 -16.30
C LEU A 129 -12.67 30.95 -17.67
N SER A 130 -12.81 30.01 -18.59
CA SER A 130 -12.49 30.25 -20.00
C SER A 130 -13.67 30.96 -20.68
N LEU A 131 -13.41 31.76 -21.71
CA LEU A 131 -14.48 32.38 -22.51
C LEU A 131 -15.38 31.34 -23.16
N ALA A 132 -14.82 30.21 -23.58
CA ALA A 132 -15.59 29.08 -24.11
C ALA A 132 -16.58 28.53 -23.09
N SER A 133 -16.19 28.43 -21.80
CA SER A 133 -17.07 27.99 -20.73
C SER A 133 -18.23 28.97 -20.49
N VAL A 134 -17.99 30.28 -20.56
CA VAL A 134 -19.04 31.30 -20.41
C VAL A 134 -19.99 31.29 -21.61
N ARG A 135 -19.47 31.12 -22.83
CA ARG A 135 -20.30 30.98 -24.05
C ARG A 135 -21.14 29.71 -24.02
N LYS A 136 -20.60 28.59 -23.54
CA LYS A 136 -21.37 27.35 -23.37
C LYS A 136 -22.53 27.54 -22.40
N VAL A 137 -22.34 28.28 -21.30
CA VAL A 137 -23.44 28.58 -20.35
C VAL A 137 -24.52 29.48 -20.98
N LEU A 138 -24.13 30.35 -21.92
CA LEU A 138 -25.05 31.18 -22.70
C LEU A 138 -25.84 30.33 -23.71
N GLU A 139 -25.18 29.41 -24.41
CA GLU A 139 -25.81 28.47 -25.35
C GLU A 139 -26.76 27.48 -24.65
N GLU A 140 -26.46 27.07 -23.41
CA GLU A 140 -27.33 26.23 -22.57
C GLU A 140 -28.54 26.99 -21.96
N ALA A 141 -28.65 28.31 -22.18
CA ALA A 141 -29.72 29.15 -21.63
C ALA A 141 -30.74 29.64 -22.67
N VAL A 142 -30.52 29.31 -23.95
CA VAL A 142 -31.48 29.46 -25.06
C VAL A 142 -32.24 28.15 -25.22
#